data_AF-A0A9E5GCX2-F1
#
_entry.id   AF-A0A9E5GCX2-F1
#
_cell.length_a   1.000
_cell.length_b   1.000
_cell.length_c   1.000
_cell.angle_alpha   90.00
_cell.angle_beta   90.00
_cell.angle_gamma   90.00
#
_symmetry.space_group_name_H-M   'P 1'
#
loop_
_entity.id
_entity.type
_entity.pdbx_description
1 polymer ?
#
loop_
_entity_poly.entity_id
_entity_poly.type
_entity_poly.pdbx_seq_one_letter_code
_entity_poly.pdbx_strand_id
1 'polypeptide(L)'
;TVEHLSLYCLTVEEGTELARQVATSQTAVYDDDQQMMLLFSVWEKLKREGFCQYEVSNFAKQGSTCLHNERYWQCESYIGLGSSAASLIKTEKTMKHVQQTQDLSEYARSALFSGYQEESLDKNEQIEEYLLMALRTTKGISKQYVLERWGIVFDQYFAKKVATLDETWYTDTKQSFSVTENGYMVLDEIVLRLALAISEPLDRH
;
A
#
# COMPACT_ATOMS: atom_id res chain seq x y z
N THR A 1 23.94 -8.84 11.99
CA THR A 1 23.50 -9.36 10.69
C THR A 1 22.28 -8.59 10.26
N VAL A 2 22.04 -8.41 8.95
CA VAL A 2 20.85 -7.71 8.46
C VAL A 2 19.66 -8.68 8.48
N GLU A 3 18.55 -8.24 9.07
CA GLU A 3 17.33 -9.07 9.26
C GLU A 3 16.09 -8.49 8.55
N HIS A 4 16.17 -7.23 8.11
CA HIS A 4 15.13 -6.50 7.39
C HIS A 4 15.78 -5.61 6.32
N LEU A 5 15.14 -5.53 5.15
CA LEU A 5 15.59 -4.78 4.00
C LEU A 5 14.41 -4.06 3.34
N SER A 6 14.62 -2.80 2.97
CA SER A 6 13.71 -2.03 2.12
C SER A 6 14.36 -1.82 0.76
N LEU A 7 13.62 -2.06 -0.32
CA LEU A 7 14.06 -1.98 -1.70
C LEU A 7 13.18 -0.99 -2.45
N TYR A 8 13.80 0.03 -3.06
CA TYR A 8 13.12 1.06 -3.83
C TYR A 8 13.79 1.19 -5.19
N CYS A 9 12.98 1.25 -6.25
CA CYS A 9 13.45 1.76 -7.53
C CYS A 9 13.60 3.28 -7.41
N LEU A 10 14.77 3.80 -7.78
CA LEU A 10 15.02 5.23 -7.77
C LEU A 10 14.36 5.87 -9.00
N THR A 11 13.54 6.89 -8.75
CA THR A 11 13.00 7.74 -9.80
C THR A 11 13.93 8.93 -10.04
N VAL A 12 14.19 9.25 -11.31
CA VAL A 12 15.01 10.40 -11.67
C VAL A 12 14.13 11.65 -11.70
N GLU A 13 14.20 12.44 -10.64
CA GLU A 13 13.47 13.71 -10.53
C GLU A 13 14.36 14.90 -10.91
N GLU A 14 13.81 15.88 -11.63
CA GLU A 14 14.53 17.08 -12.04
C GLU A 14 15.06 17.85 -10.81
N GLY A 15 16.29 18.37 -10.92
CA GLY A 15 16.94 19.12 -9.84
C GLY A 15 17.58 18.26 -8.75
N THR A 16 17.47 16.93 -8.83
CA THR A 16 18.16 16.02 -7.91
C THR A 16 19.61 15.74 -8.32
N GLU A 17 20.42 15.33 -7.35
CA GLU A 17 21.79 14.86 -7.62
C GLU A 17 21.81 13.63 -8.54
N LEU A 18 20.81 12.76 -8.44
CA LEU A 18 20.65 11.62 -9.34
C LEU A 18 20.43 12.08 -10.80
N ALA A 19 19.59 13.09 -11.02
CA ALA A 19 19.40 13.66 -12.36
C ALA A 19 20.70 14.26 -12.92
N ARG A 20 21.52 14.91 -12.08
CA ARG A 20 22.84 15.41 -12.47
C ARG A 20 23.79 14.27 -12.87
N GLN A 21 23.80 13.18 -12.11
CA GLN A 21 24.64 11.99 -12.39
C GLN A 21 24.22 11.29 -13.67
N VAL A 22 22.91 11.16 -13.91
CA VAL A 22 22.37 10.63 -15.16
C VAL A 22 22.72 11.52 -16.35
N ALA A 23 22.51 12.84 -16.23
CA ALA A 23 22.82 13.80 -17.30
C ALA A 23 24.32 13.83 -17.65
N THR A 24 25.18 13.51 -16.69
CA THR A 24 26.65 13.41 -16.88
C THR A 24 27.13 11.99 -17.18
N SER A 25 26.21 11.05 -17.45
CA SER A 25 26.50 9.63 -17.75
C SER A 25 27.31 8.91 -16.67
N GLN A 26 27.26 9.38 -15.42
CA GLN A 26 27.89 8.74 -14.27
C GLN A 26 27.07 7.55 -13.76
N THR A 27 25.77 7.56 -14.01
CA THR A 27 24.83 6.48 -13.65
C THR A 27 23.93 6.18 -14.85
N ALA A 28 23.72 4.89 -15.13
CA ALA A 28 22.79 4.44 -16.16
C ALA A 28 21.35 4.53 -15.65
N VAL A 29 20.42 4.93 -16.52
CA VAL A 29 18.98 4.81 -16.26
C VAL A 29 18.52 3.48 -16.84
N TYR A 30 17.89 2.68 -16.00
CA TYR A 30 17.23 1.46 -16.45
C TYR A 30 15.86 1.81 -17.01
N ASP A 31 15.53 1.29 -18.19
CA ASP A 31 14.16 1.27 -18.68
C ASP A 31 13.28 0.32 -17.85
N ASP A 32 11.96 0.35 -18.07
CA ASP A 32 11.00 -0.42 -17.27
C ASP A 32 11.28 -1.94 -17.33
N ASP A 33 11.65 -2.45 -18.50
CA ASP A 33 11.98 -3.87 -18.69
C ASP A 33 13.24 -4.27 -17.91
N GLN A 34 14.27 -3.41 -17.95
CA GLN A 34 15.51 -3.62 -17.19
C GLN A 34 15.28 -3.53 -15.68
N GLN A 35 14.45 -2.59 -15.22
CA GLN A 35 14.07 -2.48 -13.81
C GLN A 35 13.31 -3.73 -13.34
N MET A 36 12.35 -4.21 -14.14
CA MET A 36 11.60 -5.43 -13.85
C MET A 36 12.52 -6.65 -13.75
N MET A 37 13.42 -6.84 -14.72
CA MET A 37 14.40 -7.93 -14.69
C MET A 37 15.33 -7.84 -13.46
N LEU A 38 15.78 -6.64 -13.10
CA LEU A 38 16.59 -6.41 -11.92
C LEU A 38 15.83 -6.77 -10.64
N LEU A 39 14.59 -6.29 -10.48
CA LEU A 39 13.75 -6.57 -9.32
C LEU A 39 13.55 -8.07 -9.12
N PHE A 40 13.16 -8.81 -10.16
CA PHE A 40 13.01 -10.27 -10.07
C PHE A 40 14.31 -10.97 -9.67
N SER A 41 15.45 -10.54 -10.22
CA SER A 41 16.75 -11.11 -9.86
C SER A 41 17.10 -10.87 -8.38
N VAL A 42 16.74 -9.70 -7.85
CA VAL A 42 16.94 -9.33 -6.44
C VAL A 42 16.00 -10.13 -5.55
N TRP A 43 14.72 -10.26 -5.90
CA TRP A 43 13.74 -11.05 -5.14
C TRP A 43 14.17 -12.51 -5.02
N GLU A 44 14.59 -13.14 -6.13
CA GLU A 44 15.09 -14.51 -6.14
C GLU A 44 16.40 -14.67 -5.32
N LYS A 45 17.27 -13.65 -5.31
CA LYS A 45 18.44 -13.65 -4.43
C LYS A 45 18.03 -13.57 -2.96
N LEU A 46 17.16 -12.63 -2.59
CA LEU A 46 16.71 -12.43 -1.21
C LEU A 46 16.01 -13.68 -0.65
N LYS A 47 15.17 -14.32 -1.46
CA LYS A 47 14.50 -15.59 -1.11
C LYS A 47 15.49 -16.70 -0.79
N ARG A 48 16.55 -16.86 -1.59
CA ARG A 48 17.63 -17.83 -1.34
C ARG A 48 18.41 -17.54 -0.05
N GLU A 49 18.51 -16.27 0.33
CA GLU A 49 19.13 -15.82 1.58
C GLU A 49 18.17 -15.88 2.79
N GLY A 50 16.94 -16.40 2.61
CA GLY A 50 15.96 -16.61 3.67
C GLY A 50 15.11 -15.37 4.02
N PHE A 51 15.13 -14.33 3.18
CA PHE A 51 14.22 -13.20 3.30
C PHE A 51 12.89 -13.50 2.59
N CYS A 52 11.79 -13.10 3.21
CA CYS A 52 10.47 -13.13 2.61
C CYS A 52 9.97 -11.70 2.39
N GLN A 53 9.40 -11.45 1.21
CA GLN A 53 8.62 -10.24 0.99
C GLN A 53 7.36 -10.30 1.86
N TYR A 54 7.07 -9.23 2.59
CA TYR A 54 5.81 -9.13 3.35
C TYR A 54 4.94 -7.96 2.86
N GLU A 55 5.54 -7.00 2.17
CA GLU A 55 4.85 -5.95 1.41
C GLU A 55 5.73 -5.46 0.25
N VAL A 56 5.19 -4.58 -0.59
CA VAL A 56 5.72 -4.23 -1.92
C VAL A 56 7.22 -3.90 -1.95
N SER A 57 7.76 -3.19 -0.97
CA SER A 57 9.18 -2.77 -0.95
C SER A 57 10.01 -3.45 0.14
N ASN A 58 9.44 -4.24 1.05
CA ASN A 58 10.10 -4.68 2.26
C ASN A 58 10.15 -6.20 2.39
N PHE A 59 11.33 -6.62 2.82
CA PHE A 59 11.73 -8.01 2.97
C PHE A 59 12.25 -8.20 4.38
N ALA A 60 11.90 -9.32 5.00
CA ALA A 60 12.39 -9.65 6.32
C ALA A 60 12.63 -11.14 6.45
N LYS A 61 13.57 -11.52 7.30
CA LYS A 61 13.64 -12.90 7.79
C LYS A 61 12.47 -13.18 8.72
N GLN A 62 12.18 -14.46 8.95
CA GLN A 62 11.09 -14.89 9.82
C GLN A 62 11.17 -14.19 11.19
N GLY A 63 10.05 -13.58 11.61
CA GLY A 63 9.94 -12.87 12.89
C GLY A 63 10.53 -11.46 12.90
N SER A 64 11.04 -10.96 11.77
CA SER A 64 11.68 -9.63 11.67
C SER A 64 10.88 -8.62 10.85
N THR A 65 9.58 -8.84 10.67
CA THR A 65 8.69 -7.88 9.99
C THR A 65 8.53 -6.60 10.82
N CYS A 66 8.37 -5.46 10.14
CA CYS A 66 8.13 -4.20 10.81
C CYS A 66 6.65 -4.13 11.25
N LEU A 67 6.40 -4.18 12.56
CA LEU A 67 5.05 -4.11 13.12
C LEU A 67 4.30 -2.84 12.71
N HIS A 68 4.99 -1.70 12.62
CA HIS A 68 4.37 -0.44 12.18
C HIS A 68 3.88 -0.54 10.73
N ASN A 69 4.73 -1.03 9.82
CA ASN A 69 4.35 -1.21 8.41
C ASN A 69 3.20 -2.19 8.29
N GLU A 70 3.24 -3.32 9.00
CA GLU A 70 2.14 -4.29 8.96
C GLU A 70 0.80 -3.67 9.41
N ARG A 71 0.80 -2.90 10.51
CA ARG A 71 -0.42 -2.22 10.98
C ARG A 71 -0.91 -1.17 10.00
N TYR A 72 0.00 -0.37 9.45
CA TYR A 72 -0.30 0.66 8.47
C TYR A 72 -0.97 0.05 7.23
N TRP A 73 -0.33 -0.96 6.63
CA TRP A 73 -0.85 -1.61 5.41
C TRP A 73 -2.12 -2.45 5.63
N GLN A 74 -2.45 -2.78 6.89
CA GLN A 74 -3.70 -3.47 7.25
C GLN A 74 -4.81 -2.50 7.65
N CYS A 75 -4.63 -1.19 7.46
CA CYS A 75 -5.57 -0.15 7.92
C CYS A 75 -5.94 -0.31 9.41
N GLU A 76 -4.95 -0.67 10.24
CA GLU A 76 -5.12 -0.68 11.68
C GLU A 76 -4.91 0.71 12.28
N SER A 77 -5.53 0.97 13.43
CA SER A 77 -5.42 2.26 14.07
C SER A 77 -3.97 2.56 14.48
N TYR A 78 -3.49 3.76 14.15
CA TYR A 78 -2.20 4.29 14.58
C TYR A 78 -2.29 5.79 14.83
N ILE A 79 -1.43 6.29 15.71
CA ILE A 79 -1.35 7.70 16.07
C ILE A 79 0.01 8.23 15.61
N GLY A 80 0.00 9.23 14.73
CA GLY A 80 1.16 10.03 14.41
C GLY A 80 1.28 11.21 15.37
N LEU A 81 2.51 11.57 15.73
CA LEU A 81 2.81 12.72 16.59
C LEU A 81 3.92 13.56 15.95
N GLY A 82 3.81 14.88 16.06
CA GLY A 82 4.74 15.84 15.44
C GLY A 82 4.08 16.73 14.40
N SER A 83 4.83 17.70 13.90
CA SER A 83 4.45 18.45 12.70
C SER A 83 4.32 17.49 11.51
N SER A 84 3.34 17.72 10.65
CA SER A 84 3.00 16.87 9.50
C SER A 84 2.53 15.46 9.86
N ALA A 85 2.25 15.18 11.14
CA ALA A 85 1.81 13.87 11.55
C ALA A 85 0.43 13.53 10.98
N ALA A 86 0.27 12.27 10.58
CA ALA A 86 -1.00 11.70 10.19
C ALA A 86 -1.32 10.51 11.09
N SER A 87 -2.60 10.28 11.34
CA SER A 87 -3.14 9.16 12.11
C SER A 87 -4.33 8.56 11.37
N LEU A 88 -4.51 7.26 11.50
CA LEU A 88 -5.73 6.57 11.12
C LEU A 88 -6.40 6.09 12.40
N ILE A 89 -7.63 6.55 12.66
CA ILE A 89 -8.42 6.12 13.83
C ILE A 89 -9.63 5.35 13.33
N LYS A 90 -9.63 4.05 13.58
CA LYS A 90 -10.72 3.12 13.23
C LYS A 90 -11.45 2.64 14.49
N THR A 91 -12.78 2.66 14.43
CA THR A 91 -13.69 1.95 15.34
C THR A 91 -14.44 0.88 14.56
N GLU A 92 -15.34 0.11 15.18
CA GLU A 92 -16.20 -0.88 14.49
C GLU A 92 -17.08 -0.28 13.37
N LYS A 93 -17.39 1.01 13.41
CA LYS A 93 -18.32 1.64 12.45
C LYS A 93 -17.72 2.79 11.66
N THR A 94 -16.64 3.38 12.16
CA THR A 94 -16.07 4.61 11.59
C THR A 94 -14.59 4.45 11.34
N MET A 95 -14.09 5.25 10.41
CA MET A 95 -12.68 5.43 10.14
C MET A 95 -12.44 6.92 9.90
N LYS A 96 -11.33 7.42 10.42
CA LYS A 96 -10.98 8.84 10.32
C LYS A 96 -9.50 9.02 10.05
N HIS A 97 -9.16 9.97 9.19
CA HIS A 97 -7.84 10.56 9.15
C HIS A 97 -7.77 11.70 10.15
N VAL A 98 -6.67 11.76 10.88
CA VAL A 98 -6.36 12.87 11.78
C VAL A 98 -4.98 13.40 11.44
N GLN A 99 -4.91 14.66 11.04
CA GLN A 99 -3.68 15.27 10.53
C GLN A 99 -3.29 16.51 11.33
N GLN A 100 -1.98 16.76 11.40
CA GLN A 100 -1.40 17.92 12.05
C GLN A 100 -0.77 18.87 11.02
N THR A 101 -0.69 20.16 11.36
CA THR A 101 -0.05 21.18 10.52
C THR A 101 1.38 20.79 10.14
N GLN A 102 1.76 21.08 8.90
CA GLN A 102 3.13 20.93 8.42
C GLN A 102 4.03 22.11 8.84
N ASP A 103 3.43 23.24 9.26
CA ASP A 103 4.18 24.39 9.76
C ASP A 103 4.73 24.09 11.16
N LEU A 104 6.05 23.88 11.24
CA LEU A 104 6.74 23.58 12.49
C LEU A 104 6.60 24.70 13.54
N SER A 105 6.53 25.97 13.11
CA SER A 105 6.37 27.11 14.02
C SER A 105 4.96 27.19 14.59
N GLU A 106 3.95 26.88 13.79
CA GLU A 106 2.57 26.74 14.24
C GLU A 106 2.45 25.58 15.24
N TYR A 107 2.96 24.40 14.87
CA TYR A 107 2.94 23.21 15.72
C TYR A 107 3.61 23.47 17.07
N ALA A 108 4.81 24.08 17.08
CA ALA A 108 5.56 24.34 18.30
C ALA A 108 4.89 25.34 19.26
N ARG A 109 3.99 26.20 18.75
CA ARG A 109 3.23 27.18 19.56
C ARG A 109 1.86 26.65 19.99
N SER A 110 1.38 25.57 19.37
CA SER A 110 0.09 24.96 19.68
C SER A 110 0.09 24.36 21.09
N ALA A 111 -1.10 24.28 21.71
CA ALA A 111 -1.24 23.52 22.94
C ALA A 111 -1.01 22.03 22.66
N LEU A 112 -0.51 21.29 23.66
CA LEU A 112 -0.33 19.84 23.54
C LEU A 112 -1.64 19.18 23.10
N PHE A 113 -1.54 18.29 22.10
CA PHE A 113 -2.67 17.55 21.54
C PHE A 113 -3.79 18.43 20.94
N SER A 114 -3.46 19.61 20.40
CA SER A 114 -4.41 20.52 19.74
C SER A 114 -4.07 20.77 18.26
N GLY A 115 -4.96 21.45 17.53
CA GLY A 115 -4.72 21.85 16.14
C GLY A 115 -4.88 20.74 15.09
N TYR A 116 -5.30 19.54 15.51
CA TYR A 116 -5.52 18.43 14.59
C TYR A 116 -6.79 18.63 13.76
N GLN A 117 -6.69 18.38 12.46
CA GLN A 117 -7.82 18.30 11.54
C GLN A 117 -8.30 16.85 11.46
N GLU A 118 -9.62 16.65 11.53
CA GLU A 118 -10.24 15.34 11.40
C GLU A 118 -11.06 15.27 10.10
N GLU A 119 -10.88 14.19 9.36
CA GLU A 119 -11.69 13.83 8.19
C GLU A 119 -12.31 12.46 8.44
N SER A 120 -13.63 12.36 8.37
CA SER A 120 -14.33 11.08 8.53
C SER A 120 -14.57 10.47 7.17
N LEU A 121 -14.18 9.22 7.01
CA LEU A 121 -14.30 8.50 5.75
C LEU A 121 -15.66 7.84 5.66
N ASP A 122 -16.34 8.03 4.53
CA ASP A 122 -17.55 7.31 4.21
C ASP A 122 -17.27 5.82 3.94
N LYS A 123 -18.32 5.05 3.63
CA LYS A 123 -18.19 3.61 3.42
C LYS A 123 -17.31 3.30 2.20
N ASN A 124 -17.44 4.05 1.12
CA ASN A 124 -16.72 3.81 -0.12
C ASN A 124 -15.25 4.16 0.04
N GLU A 125 -14.96 5.32 0.64
CA GLU A 125 -13.59 5.76 0.97
C GLU A 125 -12.88 4.75 1.89
N GLN A 126 -13.59 4.20 2.87
CA GLN A 126 -13.06 3.14 3.73
C GLN A 126 -12.67 1.87 2.96
N ILE A 127 -13.47 1.46 1.98
CA ILE A 127 -13.18 0.27 1.17
C ILE A 127 -12.01 0.57 0.23
N GLU A 128 -12.02 1.72 -0.44
CA GLU A 128 -10.93 2.15 -1.34
C GLU A 128 -9.59 2.19 -0.63
N GLU A 129 -9.53 2.79 0.56
CA GLU A 129 -8.31 2.82 1.36
C GLU A 129 -7.85 1.42 1.76
N TYR A 130 -8.77 0.54 2.17
CA TYR A 130 -8.43 -0.84 2.50
C TYR A 130 -7.90 -1.62 1.29
N LEU A 131 -8.50 -1.47 0.11
CA LEU A 131 -8.00 -2.11 -1.12
C LEU A 131 -6.58 -1.62 -1.44
N LEU A 132 -6.38 -0.30 -1.43
CA LEU A 132 -5.10 0.35 -1.73
C LEU A 132 -3.99 -0.12 -0.76
N MET A 133 -4.30 -0.24 0.53
CA MET A 133 -3.32 -0.65 1.54
C MET A 133 -3.10 -2.18 1.55
N ALA A 134 -4.16 -2.98 1.58
CA ALA A 134 -4.05 -4.43 1.76
C ALA A 134 -3.36 -5.12 0.58
N LEU A 135 -3.60 -4.65 -0.65
CA LEU A 135 -2.98 -5.21 -1.86
C LEU A 135 -1.46 -4.94 -1.95
N ARG A 136 -0.93 -3.99 -1.16
CA ARG A 136 0.52 -3.78 -1.04
C ARG A 136 1.19 -4.89 -0.22
N THR A 137 0.42 -5.73 0.46
CA THR A 137 0.94 -6.82 1.29
C THR A 137 0.80 -8.16 0.60
N THR A 138 1.68 -9.11 0.93
CA THR A 138 1.56 -10.50 0.44
C THR A 138 0.34 -11.22 0.99
N LYS A 139 -0.25 -10.74 2.10
CA LYS A 139 -1.52 -11.24 2.65
C LYS A 139 -2.72 -10.84 1.79
N GLY A 140 -2.63 -9.70 1.10
CA GLY A 140 -3.70 -9.15 0.28
C GLY A 140 -4.97 -8.82 1.06
N ILE A 141 -6.08 -8.79 0.33
CA ILE A 141 -7.42 -8.53 0.84
C ILE A 141 -7.96 -9.78 1.54
N SER A 142 -8.41 -9.63 2.78
CA SER A 142 -9.16 -10.67 3.48
C SER A 142 -10.64 -10.58 3.12
N LYS A 143 -11.15 -11.61 2.42
CA LYS A 143 -12.57 -11.64 2.00
C LYS A 143 -13.52 -11.71 3.18
N GLN A 144 -13.11 -12.40 4.24
CA GLN A 144 -13.87 -12.48 5.50
C GLN A 144 -13.94 -11.11 6.19
N TYR A 145 -12.82 -10.38 6.25
CA TYR A 145 -12.80 -9.04 6.84
C TYR A 145 -13.71 -8.09 6.06
N VAL A 146 -13.68 -8.12 4.73
CA VAL A 146 -14.54 -7.30 3.87
C VAL A 146 -16.03 -7.58 4.14
N LEU A 147 -16.38 -8.87 4.28
CA LEU A 147 -17.74 -9.29 4.61
C LEU A 147 -18.16 -8.80 6.00
N GLU A 148 -17.34 -9.02 7.03
CA GLU A 148 -17.65 -8.63 8.40
C GLU A 148 -17.75 -7.12 8.57
N ARG A 149 -16.86 -6.38 7.90
CA ARG A 149 -16.74 -4.93 8.05
C ARG A 149 -17.80 -4.16 7.27
N TRP A 150 -18.10 -4.57 6.05
CA TRP A 150 -18.95 -3.80 5.12
C TRP A 150 -20.15 -4.57 4.58
N GLY A 151 -20.31 -5.85 4.93
CA GLY A 151 -21.38 -6.71 4.41
C GLY A 151 -21.19 -7.10 2.94
N ILE A 152 -19.98 -6.96 2.41
CA ILE A 152 -19.68 -7.18 0.98
C ILE A 152 -19.13 -8.59 0.77
N VAL A 153 -19.80 -9.36 -0.08
CA VAL A 153 -19.25 -10.63 -0.59
C VAL A 153 -18.30 -10.31 -1.74
N PHE A 154 -16.99 -10.32 -1.47
CA PHE A 154 -15.94 -9.88 -2.41
C PHE A 154 -16.10 -10.51 -3.81
N ASP A 155 -16.29 -11.82 -3.87
CA ASP A 155 -16.37 -12.59 -5.13
C ASP A 155 -17.57 -12.26 -5.99
N GLN A 156 -18.62 -11.66 -5.40
CA GLN A 156 -19.79 -11.20 -6.13
C GLN A 156 -19.62 -9.73 -6.53
N TYR A 157 -19.13 -8.92 -5.60
CA TYR A 157 -19.01 -7.47 -5.76
C TYR A 157 -17.96 -7.10 -6.81
N PHE A 158 -16.77 -7.72 -6.75
CA PHE A 158 -15.65 -7.39 -7.63
C PHE A 158 -15.52 -8.32 -8.84
N ALA A 159 -16.41 -9.31 -9.00
CA ALA A 159 -16.35 -10.35 -10.04
C ALA A 159 -16.06 -9.80 -11.44
N LYS A 160 -16.82 -8.76 -11.83
CA LYS A 160 -16.70 -8.15 -13.16
C LYS A 160 -15.35 -7.49 -13.39
N LYS A 161 -14.78 -6.82 -12.37
CA LYS A 161 -13.48 -6.16 -12.49
C LYS A 161 -12.34 -7.17 -12.45
N VAL A 162 -12.40 -8.15 -11.54
CA VAL A 162 -11.43 -9.25 -11.45
C VAL A 162 -11.34 -10.01 -12.77
N ALA A 163 -12.48 -10.28 -13.44
CA ALA A 163 -12.51 -10.95 -14.74
C ALA A 163 -11.82 -10.18 -15.89
N THR A 164 -11.47 -8.89 -15.69
CA THR A 164 -10.70 -8.11 -16.68
C THR A 164 -9.19 -8.14 -16.45
N LEU A 165 -8.76 -8.65 -15.29
CA LEU A 165 -7.34 -8.70 -14.92
C LEU A 165 -6.67 -9.90 -15.59
N ASP A 166 -5.37 -9.77 -15.86
CA ASP A 166 -4.56 -10.92 -16.24
C ASP A 166 -4.43 -11.87 -15.04
N GLU A 167 -4.72 -13.15 -15.26
CA GLU A 167 -4.69 -14.19 -14.21
C GLU A 167 -3.28 -14.39 -13.61
N THR A 168 -2.22 -13.94 -14.29
CA THR A 168 -0.85 -13.99 -13.76
C THR A 168 -0.56 -12.91 -12.72
N TRP A 169 -1.42 -11.89 -12.59
CA TRP A 169 -1.19 -10.75 -11.70
C TRP A 169 -1.69 -10.97 -10.27
N TYR A 170 -2.52 -11.97 -10.03
CA TYR A 170 -3.13 -12.17 -8.72
C TYR A 170 -3.23 -13.65 -8.34
N THR A 171 -3.44 -13.89 -7.06
CA THR A 171 -3.85 -15.18 -6.51
C THR A 171 -5.18 -14.97 -5.82
N ASP A 172 -6.19 -15.67 -6.31
CA ASP A 172 -7.54 -15.61 -5.76
C ASP A 172 -7.92 -16.94 -5.11
N THR A 173 -8.07 -16.92 -3.78
CA THR A 173 -8.44 -18.09 -2.99
C THR A 173 -9.80 -17.89 -2.35
N LYS A 174 -10.35 -18.92 -1.69
CA LYS A 174 -11.59 -18.75 -0.92
C LYS A 174 -11.47 -17.75 0.24
N GLN A 175 -10.26 -17.49 0.74
CA GLN A 175 -10.03 -16.68 1.94
C GLN A 175 -9.55 -15.26 1.61
N SER A 176 -8.75 -15.12 0.55
CA SER A 176 -8.07 -13.87 0.23
C SER A 176 -7.91 -13.66 -1.27
N PHE A 177 -7.74 -12.39 -1.64
CA PHE A 177 -7.28 -11.95 -2.94
C PHE A 177 -5.96 -11.18 -2.75
N SER A 178 -4.86 -11.69 -3.30
CA SER A 178 -3.52 -11.09 -3.17
C SER A 178 -2.87 -10.93 -4.54
N VAL A 179 -1.87 -10.05 -4.65
CA VAL A 179 -1.12 -9.87 -5.90
C VAL A 179 0.09 -10.80 -5.95
N THR A 180 0.46 -11.21 -7.16
CA THR A 180 1.70 -11.95 -7.41
C THR A 180 2.88 -10.98 -7.56
N GLU A 181 4.08 -11.54 -7.69
CA GLU A 181 5.28 -10.80 -8.09
C GLU A 181 5.09 -10.00 -9.40
N ASN A 182 4.41 -10.58 -10.39
CA ASN A 182 4.04 -9.86 -11.62
C ASN A 182 2.99 -8.78 -11.34
N GLY A 183 2.01 -9.07 -10.48
CA GLY A 183 0.98 -8.11 -10.10
C GLY A 183 1.52 -6.87 -9.42
N TYR A 184 2.61 -6.98 -8.64
CA TYR A 184 3.24 -5.80 -8.03
C TYR A 184 3.77 -4.80 -9.07
N MET A 185 4.15 -5.24 -10.27
CA MET A 185 4.61 -4.33 -11.35
C MET A 185 3.47 -3.47 -11.91
N VAL A 186 2.22 -3.89 -11.70
CA VAL A 186 1.01 -3.23 -12.19
C VAL A 186 0.01 -2.99 -11.06
N LEU A 187 0.51 -2.87 -9.82
CA LEU A 187 -0.33 -2.81 -8.63
C LEU A 187 -1.36 -1.67 -8.72
N ASP A 188 -0.93 -0.49 -9.17
CA ASP A 188 -1.78 0.69 -9.28
C ASP A 188 -2.96 0.46 -10.25
N GLU A 189 -2.73 -0.29 -11.34
CA GLU A 189 -3.78 -0.66 -12.29
C GLU A 189 -4.79 -1.64 -11.67
N ILE A 190 -4.31 -2.62 -10.89
CA ILE A 190 -5.19 -3.57 -10.19
C ILE A 190 -6.06 -2.82 -9.17
N VAL A 191 -5.45 -1.94 -8.38
CA VAL A 191 -6.15 -1.12 -7.38
C VAL A 191 -7.19 -0.24 -8.05
N LEU A 192 -6.81 0.48 -9.12
CA LEU A 192 -7.71 1.37 -9.86
C LEU A 192 -8.94 0.62 -10.39
N ARG A 193 -8.75 -0.55 -10.99
CA ARG A 193 -9.87 -1.35 -11.53
C ARG A 193 -10.83 -1.80 -10.45
N LEU A 194 -10.32 -2.21 -9.29
CA LEU A 194 -11.17 -2.59 -8.17
C LEU A 194 -11.87 -1.38 -7.56
N ALA A 195 -11.18 -0.24 -7.40
CA ALA A 195 -11.78 1.00 -6.92
C ALA A 195 -12.93 1.49 -7.81
N LEU A 196 -12.79 1.36 -9.14
CA LEU A 196 -13.87 1.66 -10.08
C LEU A 196 -15.14 0.82 -9.88
N ALA A 197 -15.07 -0.35 -9.22
CA ALA A 197 -16.27 -1.11 -8.84
C ALA A 197 -17.07 -0.44 -7.72
N ILE A 198 -16.41 0.38 -6.90
CA ILE A 198 -17.00 1.04 -5.73
C ILE A 198 -17.73 2.32 -6.16
N SER A 199 -17.18 3.04 -7.14
CA SER A 199 -17.78 4.26 -7.67
C SER A 199 -18.98 4.02 -8.60
N GLU A 200 -19.22 2.77 -9.02
CA GLU A 200 -20.46 2.39 -9.73
C GLU A 200 -21.63 2.35 -8.73
N PRO A 201 -22.75 3.08 -8.94
CA PRO A 201 -23.85 3.13 -8.00
C PRO A 201 -24.37 1.73 -7.65
N LEU A 202 -24.46 1.44 -6.35
CA LEU A 202 -24.97 0.18 -5.79
C LEU A 202 -26.45 -0.11 -6.13
N ASP A 203 -27.16 0.85 -6.69
CA ASP A 203 -28.59 0.75 -6.99
C ASP A 203 -28.87 0.32 -8.42
N ARG A 204 -28.87 -1.00 -8.65
CA ARG A 204 -29.77 -1.64 -9.64
C ARG A 204 -30.17 -3.04 -9.21
N HIS A 205 -30.88 -3.17 -8.08
CA HIS A 205 -31.81 -4.28 -7.86
C HIS A 205 -32.99 -3.82 -7.01
#